data_AF-A0A9D1PQJ7-F1
#
_entry.id   AF-A0A9D1PQJ7-F1
#
_cell.length_a   1.000
_cell.length_b   1.000
_cell.length_c   1.000
_cell.angle_alpha   90.00
_cell.angle_beta   90.00
_cell.angle_gamma   90.00
#
_symmetry.space_group_name_H-M   'P 1'
#
loop_
_entity.id
_entity.type
_entity.pdbx_description
1 polymer ?
#
loop_
_entity_poly.entity_id
_entity_poly.type
_entity_poly.pdbx_seq_one_letter_code
_entity_poly.pdbx_strand_id
1 'polypeptide(L)' 'MKRLTEIGYCGLDCKKCDAYIATIRDDQALREKTAKLWAELNKALILPEHINC' A
#
# COMPACT_ATOMS: atom_id res chain seq x y z
N MET A 1 -10.00 -25.46 -2.00
CA MET A 1 -8.60 -24.99 -1.93
C MET A 1 -8.61 -23.47 -1.76
N LYS A 2 -8.49 -22.96 -0.52
CA LYS A 2 -8.50 -21.51 -0.26
C LYS A 2 -7.17 -20.93 -0.74
N ARG A 3 -7.23 -19.87 -1.56
CA ARG A 3 -6.10 -19.18 -2.18
C ARG A 3 -5.04 -18.83 -1.13
N LEU A 4 -3.78 -19.17 -1.41
CA LEU A 4 -2.61 -18.80 -0.62
C LEU A 4 -2.50 -17.27 -0.58
N THR A 5 -2.69 -16.69 0.60
CA THR A 5 -2.43 -15.28 0.90
C THR A 5 -0.93 -15.03 0.79
N GLU A 6 -0.51 -14.02 0.02
CA GLU A 6 0.90 -13.62 -0.09
C GLU A 6 1.16 -12.61 1.02
N ILE A 7 1.47 -13.13 2.21
CA ILE A 7 1.79 -12.28 3.36
C ILE A 7 3.22 -11.77 3.22
N GLY A 8 3.37 -10.45 3.13
CA GLY A 8 4.69 -9.81 3.12
C GLY A 8 5.37 -9.85 4.49
N TYR A 9 6.65 -9.48 4.54
CA TYR A 9 7.40 -9.41 5.81
C TYR A 9 6.76 -8.44 6.82
N CYS A 10 6.02 -7.44 6.33
CA CYS A 10 5.26 -6.49 7.14
C CYS A 10 3.96 -7.08 7.72
N GLY A 11 3.61 -8.33 7.41
CA GLY A 11 2.41 -9.02 7.90
C GLY A 11 1.12 -8.72 7.14
N LEU A 12 1.17 -7.99 6.02
CA LEU A 12 0.00 -7.66 5.19
C LEU A 12 -0.17 -8.63 4.01
N ASP A 13 -1.41 -8.87 3.61
CA ASP A 13 -1.74 -9.59 2.37
C ASP A 13 -1.44 -8.69 1.17
N CYS A 14 -0.31 -8.95 0.49
CA CYS A 14 0.18 -8.16 -0.64
C CYS A 14 -0.85 -8.07 -1.77
N LYS A 15 -1.70 -9.10 -1.95
CA LYS A 15 -2.78 -9.11 -2.96
C LYS A 15 -3.87 -8.08 -2.71
N LYS A 16 -3.93 -7.52 -1.50
CA LYS A 16 -4.92 -6.53 -1.06
C LYS A 16 -4.28 -5.22 -0.57
N CYS A 17 -2.95 -5.12 -0.64
CA CYS A 17 -2.22 -3.96 -0.14
C CYS A 17 -2.03 -2.96 -1.28
N ASP A 18 -2.69 -1.80 -1.19
CA ASP A 18 -2.58 -0.76 -2.21
C ASP A 18 -1.14 -0.24 -2.37
N ALA A 19 -0.33 -0.19 -1.30
CA ALA A 19 1.07 0.20 -1.39
C ALA A 19 1.92 -0.76 -2.23
N TYR A 20 1.71 -2.08 -2.05
CA TYR A 20 2.36 -3.10 -2.88
C TYR A 20 1.89 -3.01 -4.34
N ILE A 21 0.57 -2.96 -4.55
CA ILE A 21 -0.03 -2.88 -5.88
C ILE A 21 0.46 -1.64 -6.64
N ALA A 22 0.54 -0.49 -5.96
CA ALA A 22 1.04 0.75 -6.55
C ALA A 22 2.50 0.65 -6.95
N THR A 23 3.33 -0.02 -6.13
CA THR A 23 4.76 -0.20 -6.40
C THR A 23 5.00 -1.08 -7.62
N ILE A 24 4.38 -2.27 -7.69
CA ILE A 24 4.60 -3.21 -8.80
C ILE A 24 4.00 -2.74 -10.14
N ARG A 25 3.04 -1.82 -10.11
CA ARG A 25 2.40 -1.24 -11.31
C ARG A 25 2.94 0.13 -11.70
N ASP A 26 3.84 0.68 -10.88
CA ASP A 26 4.26 2.08 -10.96
C ASP A 26 3.08 3.07 -11.06
N ASP A 27 2.07 2.85 -10.21
CA ASP A 27 0.80 3.58 -10.24
C ASP A 27 0.84 4.79 -9.29
N GLN A 28 1.19 5.95 -9.82
CA GLN A 28 1.28 7.20 -9.06
C GLN A 28 -0.06 7.62 -8.44
N ALA A 29 -1.17 7.44 -9.15
CA ALA A 29 -2.49 7.83 -8.65
C ALA A 29 -2.89 6.99 -7.44
N LEU A 30 -2.54 5.69 -7.44
CA LEU A 30 -2.76 4.83 -6.30
C LEU A 30 -1.86 5.22 -5.10
N ARG A 31 -0.59 5.60 -5.33
CA ARG A 31 0.29 6.13 -4.27
C ARG A 31 -0.33 7.36 -3.60
N GLU A 32 -0.86 8.30 -4.37
CA GLU A 32 -1.52 9.51 -3.85
C GLU A 32 -2.75 9.18 -2.99
N LYS A 33 -3.61 8.28 -3.47
CA LYS A 33 -4.79 7.84 -2.73
C LYS A 33 -4.42 7.13 -1.42
N THR A 34 -3.44 6.22 -1.47
CA THR A 34 -2.96 5.49 -0.29
C THR A 34 -2.32 6.42 0.72
N ALA A 35 -1.44 7.33 0.28
CA ALA A 35 -0.79 8.32 1.15
C ALA A 35 -1.81 9.20 1.88
N LYS A 36 -2.82 9.71 1.15
CA LYS A 36 -3.89 10.52 1.75
C LYS A 36 -4.65 9.73 2.83
N LEU A 37 -5.10 8.52 2.52
CA LEU A 37 -5.83 7.68 3.48
C LEU A 37 -4.98 7.39 4.73
N TRP A 38 -3.70 7.03 4.55
CA TRP A 38 -2.82 6.70 5.67
C TRP A 38 -2.48 7.92 6.51
N ALA A 39 -2.31 9.10 5.90
CA ALA A 39 -2.15 10.36 6.60
C ALA A 39 -3.36 10.69 7.49
N GLU A 40 -4.57 10.52 6.96
CA GLU A 40 -5.82 10.75 7.69
C GLU A 40 -6.01 9.82 8.90
N LEU A 41 -5.67 8.54 8.74
CA LEU A 41 -5.77 7.51 9.78
C LEU A 41 -4.74 7.70 10.89
N ASN A 42 -3.50 8.07 10.54
CA ASN A 42 -2.39 8.16 11.48
C ASN A 42 -2.12 9.57 12.02
N LYS A 43 -2.86 10.58 11.53
CA LYS A 43 -2.63 12.00 11.85
C LYS A 43 -1.17 12.42 11.64
N ALA A 44 -0.57 11.90 10.57
CA ALA A 44 0.83 12.09 10.24
C ALA A 44 0.99 12.54 8.78
N LEU A 45 2.06 13.27 8.47
CA LEU A 45 2.40 13.59 7.09
C LEU A 45 2.94 12.33 6.39
N ILE A 46 2.13 11.79 5.47
CA ILE A 46 2.53 10.70 4.58
C ILE A 46 2.45 11.23 3.16
N LEU A 47 3.59 11.29 2.47
CA LEU A 47 3.67 11.74 1.08
C LEU A 47 3.56 10.53 0.13
N PRO A 48 3.09 10.72 -1.12
CA PRO A 48 3.02 9.65 -2.12
C PRO A 48 4.35 8.91 -2.32
N GLU A 49 5.48 9.61 -2.21
CA GLU A 49 6.83 9.04 -2.36
C GLU A 49 7.20 8.07 -1.23
N HIS A 50 6.50 8.13 -0.09
CA HIS A 50 6.66 7.17 1.00
C HIS A 50 5.90 5.86 0.75
N ILE A 51 5.00 5.84 -0.24
CA ILE A 51 4.27 4.63 -0.64
C ILE A 51 5.12 3.86 -1.63
N ASN A 52 6.05 3.07 -1.08
CA ASN A 52 6.94 2.19 -1.82
C ASN A 52 7.16 0.93 -0.97
N CYS A 53 6.63 -0.20 -1.43
CA CYS A 53 6.49 -1.44 -0.66
C CYS A 53 7.27 -2.59 -1.29
#